data_AF-A0AAE3S8M6-F1
#
_entry.id   AF-A0AAE3S8M6-F1
#
_cell.length_a   1.000
_cell.length_b   1.000
_cell.length_c   1.000
_cell.angle_alpha   90.00
_cell.angle_beta   90.00
_cell.angle_gamma   90.00
#
_symmetry.space_group_name_H-M   'P 1'
#
loop_
_entity.id
_entity.type
_entity.pdbx_description
1 polymer ?
#
loop_
_entity_poly.entity_id
_entity_poly.type
_entity_poly.pdbx_seq_one_letter_code
_entity_poly.pdbx_strand_id
1 'polypeptide(L)'
;CMATVGAVSNPDNSNQNMGKAGRMRHYGKRPSVRGVVMNPIDHPHGGGEGRTSGGRHPVTPWGKPTKGAKTRNKNKASSRLIIRSRHAKKKGR
;
A
#
# COMPACT_ATOMS: atom_id res chain seq x y z
N CYS A 1 13.99 22.44 -14.62
CA CYS A 1 13.67 22.05 -13.24
C CYS A 1 14.60 22.79 -12.30
N MET A 2 14.09 23.28 -11.17
CA MET A 2 14.88 23.92 -10.12
C MET A 2 15.06 22.94 -8.95
N ALA A 3 16.15 23.10 -8.19
CA ALA A 3 16.42 22.34 -6.99
C ALA A 3 17.03 23.25 -5.93
N THR A 4 16.82 22.90 -4.66
CA THR A 4 17.40 23.60 -3.51
C THR A 4 18.40 22.67 -2.82
N VAL A 5 19.51 23.24 -2.35
CA VAL A 5 20.53 22.50 -1.59
C VAL A 5 20.01 22.20 -0.17
N GLY A 6 20.17 20.95 0.28
CA GLY A 6 19.81 20.51 1.62
C GLY A 6 18.76 19.38 1.66
N ALA A 7 18.56 18.79 2.83
CA ALA A 7 17.52 17.80 3.09
C ALA A 7 16.22 18.48 3.57
N VAL A 8 15.09 17.79 3.42
CA VAL A 8 13.81 18.24 4.02
C VAL A 8 13.93 18.16 5.54
N SER A 9 13.45 19.19 6.25
CA SER A 9 13.49 19.26 7.71
C SER A 9 12.56 18.23 8.40
N ASN A 10 12.70 18.07 9.72
CA ASN A 10 11.92 17.14 10.55
C ASN A 10 12.04 15.65 10.15
N PRO A 11 13.26 15.08 10.13
CA PRO A 11 13.48 13.67 9.80
C PRO A 11 12.82 12.70 10.81
N ASP A 12 12.72 13.11 12.08
CA ASP A 12 12.12 12.31 13.16
C ASP A 12 10.60 12.20 13.07
N ASN A 13 9.95 12.89 12.12
CA ASN A 13 8.53 12.74 11.87
C ASN A 13 8.13 11.27 11.57
N SER A 14 9.06 10.48 11.02
CA SER A 14 8.85 9.06 10.75
C SER A 14 8.74 8.19 12.01
N ASN A 15 9.29 8.64 13.14
CA ASN A 15 9.33 7.94 14.42
C ASN A 15 8.13 8.26 15.34
N GLN A 16 7.18 9.08 14.87
CA GLN A 16 6.04 9.50 15.68
C GLN A 16 5.06 8.36 15.97
N ASN A 17 4.67 8.22 17.25
CA ASN A 17 3.59 7.34 17.68
C ASN A 17 2.31 8.14 17.93
N MET A 18 1.20 7.71 17.31
CA MET A 18 -0.09 8.39 17.39
C MET A 18 -0.86 8.11 18.70
N GLY A 19 -0.52 7.02 19.41
CA GLY A 19 -1.00 6.68 20.75
C GLY A 19 -2.46 6.23 20.85
N LYS A 20 -3.40 6.97 20.25
CA LYS A 20 -4.84 6.70 20.33
C LYS A 20 -5.55 6.85 18.99
N ALA A 21 -6.67 6.12 18.82
CA ALA A 21 -7.48 6.17 17.59
C ALA A 21 -8.00 7.59 17.27
N GLY A 22 -8.37 8.38 18.29
CA GLY A 22 -8.84 9.76 18.11
C GLY A 22 -7.82 10.67 17.43
N ARG A 23 -6.51 10.45 17.66
CA ARG A 23 -5.46 11.25 17.01
C ARG A 23 -5.48 11.04 15.50
N MET A 24 -5.64 9.80 15.03
CA MET A 24 -5.78 9.49 13.60
C MET A 24 -7.00 10.15 12.96
N ARG A 25 -8.09 10.32 13.73
CA ARG A 25 -9.29 11.04 13.27
C ARG A 25 -9.02 12.53 13.06
N HIS A 26 -8.21 13.17 13.91
CA HIS A 26 -7.79 14.56 13.70
C HIS A 26 -6.92 14.73 12.44
N TYR A 27 -6.17 13.70 12.02
CA TYR A 27 -5.49 13.66 10.73
C TYR A 27 -6.42 13.36 9.53
N GLY A 28 -7.74 13.30 9.73
CA GLY A 28 -8.71 13.01 8.67
C GLY A 28 -8.75 11.55 8.22
N LYS A 29 -8.06 10.63 8.93
CA LYS A 29 -8.03 9.20 8.58
C LYS A 29 -9.17 8.45 9.26
N ARG A 30 -10.09 7.90 8.46
CA ARG A 30 -11.18 7.03 8.92
C ARG A 30 -10.67 5.60 9.17
N PRO A 31 -11.32 4.81 10.05
CA PRO A 31 -10.98 3.40 10.23
C PRO A 31 -11.17 2.62 8.93
N SER A 32 -10.21 1.75 8.60
CA SER A 32 -10.28 0.82 7.47
C SER A 32 -10.69 -0.57 7.95
N VAL A 33 -11.73 -1.14 7.34
CA VAL A 33 -12.19 -2.51 7.65
C VAL A 33 -11.40 -3.52 6.84
N ARG A 34 -11.00 -4.64 7.47
CA ARG A 34 -10.25 -5.71 6.80
C ARG A 34 -11.19 -6.54 5.92
N GLY A 35 -10.74 -6.92 4.73
CA GLY A 35 -11.52 -7.75 3.80
C GLY A 35 -11.94 -9.11 4.34
N VAL A 36 -11.16 -9.69 5.26
CA VAL A 36 -11.48 -10.98 5.93
C VAL A 36 -12.71 -10.88 6.84
N VAL A 37 -13.05 -9.68 7.30
CA VAL A 37 -14.22 -9.45 8.18
C VAL A 37 -15.49 -9.18 7.36
N MET A 38 -15.37 -9.11 6.03
CA MET A 38 -16.49 -8.80 5.14
C MET A 38 -17.18 -10.07 4.62
N ASN A 39 -18.27 -9.91 3.88
CA ASN A 39 -18.95 -11.02 3.21
C ASN A 39 -18.33 -11.30 1.82
N PRO A 40 -18.56 -12.47 1.21
CA PRO A 40 -18.04 -12.81 -0.12
C PRO A 40 -18.42 -11.81 -1.22
N ILE A 41 -19.55 -11.11 -1.07
CA ILE A 41 -20.01 -10.08 -2.01
C ILE A 41 -19.19 -8.78 -1.93
N ASP A 42 -18.66 -8.46 -0.75
CA ASP A 42 -17.98 -7.19 -0.48
C ASP A 42 -16.48 -7.25 -0.77
N HIS A 43 -15.88 -8.41 -0.49
CA HIS A 43 -14.45 -8.61 -0.64
C HIS A 43 -14.12 -10.04 -1.05
N PRO A 44 -13.13 -10.24 -1.93
CA PRO A 44 -12.65 -11.58 -2.27
C PRO A 44 -12.10 -12.41 -1.09
N HIS A 45 -11.93 -11.82 0.10
CA HIS A 45 -11.47 -12.52 1.30
C HIS A 45 -12.61 -12.75 2.30
N GLY A 46 -13.81 -12.29 1.96
CA GLY A 46 -14.96 -12.37 2.85
C GLY A 46 -15.57 -13.77 2.88
N GLY A 47 -16.27 -14.04 3.97
CA GLY A 47 -16.94 -15.32 4.25
C GLY A 47 -16.04 -16.44 4.77
N GLY A 48 -16.58 -17.65 4.73
CA GLY A 48 -16.07 -18.81 5.47
C GLY A 48 -16.58 -18.85 6.91
N GLU A 49 -16.58 -20.04 7.51
CA GLU A 49 -16.98 -20.21 8.91
C GLU A 49 -15.85 -19.77 9.85
N GLY A 50 -16.21 -18.98 10.86
CA GLY A 50 -15.24 -18.41 11.79
C GLY A 50 -14.24 -17.47 11.10
N ARG A 51 -13.00 -17.42 11.62
CA ARG A 51 -11.95 -16.58 11.04
C ARG A 51 -11.12 -17.38 10.05
N THR A 52 -11.36 -17.14 8.76
CA THR A 52 -10.56 -17.76 7.68
C THR A 52 -9.58 -16.75 7.05
N SER A 53 -8.60 -17.23 6.29
CA SER A 53 -7.69 -16.38 5.52
C SER A 53 -8.19 -16.10 4.08
N GLY A 54 -9.41 -16.55 3.73
CA GLY A 54 -9.98 -16.48 2.39
C GLY A 54 -9.38 -17.46 1.37
N GLY A 55 -8.38 -18.28 1.75
CA GLY A 55 -7.84 -19.39 0.96
C GLY A 55 -7.20 -19.04 -0.38
N ARG A 56 -6.90 -17.76 -0.64
CA ARG A 56 -6.41 -17.27 -1.94
C ARG A 56 -5.24 -16.29 -1.79
N HIS A 57 -4.58 -15.98 -2.92
CA HIS A 57 -3.58 -14.93 -2.94
C HIS A 57 -4.20 -13.61 -2.44
N PRO A 58 -3.52 -12.82 -1.58
CA PRO A 58 -4.04 -11.55 -1.10
C PRO A 58 -4.35 -10.58 -2.24
N VAL A 59 -5.60 -10.10 -2.27
CA VAL A 59 -6.11 -9.18 -3.28
C VAL A 59 -6.75 -7.94 -2.65
N THR A 60 -6.92 -6.92 -3.46
CA THR A 60 -7.75 -5.75 -3.19
C THR A 60 -9.24 -6.12 -3.22
N PRO A 61 -10.15 -5.24 -2.77
CA PRO A 61 -11.59 -5.45 -2.91
C PRO A 61 -12.02 -5.73 -4.36
N TRP A 62 -11.26 -5.21 -5.34
CA TRP A 62 -11.50 -5.39 -6.77
C TRP A 62 -10.70 -6.55 -7.40
N GLY A 63 -10.14 -7.46 -6.61
CA GLY A 63 -9.46 -8.66 -7.10
C GLY A 63 -8.02 -8.46 -7.60
N LYS A 64 -7.50 -7.23 -7.65
CA LYS A 64 -6.09 -7.01 -8.01
C LYS A 64 -5.15 -7.55 -6.92
N PRO A 65 -4.11 -8.34 -7.23
CA PRO A 65 -3.15 -8.85 -6.24
C PRO A 65 -2.40 -7.74 -5.50
N THR A 66 -2.24 -7.86 -4.18
CA THR A 66 -1.58 -6.82 -3.34
C THR A 66 -0.12 -7.12 -3.02
N LYS A 67 0.30 -8.39 -3.08
CA LYS A 67 1.68 -8.80 -2.86
C LYS A 67 2.41 -8.95 -4.20
N GLY A 68 3.44 -8.13 -4.43
CA GLY A 68 4.37 -8.27 -5.55
C GLY A 68 3.90 -7.79 -6.93
N ALA A 69 2.59 -7.67 -7.17
CA ALA A 69 2.08 -7.21 -8.47
C ALA A 69 2.45 -5.74 -8.77
N LYS A 70 3.11 -5.52 -9.91
CA LYS A 70 3.47 -4.17 -10.39
C LYS A 70 2.25 -3.47 -10.97
N THR A 71 1.99 -2.24 -10.53
CA THR A 71 0.80 -1.47 -10.94
C THR A 71 1.06 -0.47 -12.07
N ARG A 72 2.32 -0.11 -12.32
CA ARG A 72 2.69 0.86 -13.36
C ARG A 72 2.58 0.22 -14.75
N ASN A 73 1.94 0.93 -15.68
CA ASN A 73 1.92 0.57 -17.10
C ASN A 73 3.34 0.51 -17.67
N LYS A 74 3.67 -0.60 -18.35
CA LYS A 74 4.97 -0.82 -19.01
C LYS A 74 5.23 0.22 -20.12
N ASN A 75 4.19 0.63 -20.85
CA ASN A 75 4.29 1.48 -22.03
C ASN A 75 4.18 2.98 -21.72
N LYS A 76 4.21 3.38 -20.43
CA LYS A 76 4.11 4.79 -20.05
C LYS A 76 5.29 5.58 -20.64
N ALA A 77 5.05 6.62 -21.42
CA ALA A 77 6.10 7.39 -22.12
C ALA A 77 7.24 7.88 -21.20
N SER A 78 6.91 8.33 -19.99
CA SER A 78 7.88 8.73 -18.95
C SER A 78 8.86 7.62 -18.52
N SER A 79 8.62 6.35 -18.88
CA SER A 79 9.57 5.26 -18.61
C SER A 79 10.89 5.44 -19.34
N ARG A 80 10.92 6.22 -20.43
CA ARG A 80 12.16 6.62 -21.12
C ARG A 80 13.08 7.48 -20.27
N LEU A 81 12.55 8.20 -19.28
CA LEU A 81 13.31 9.08 -18.38
C LEU A 81 13.87 8.33 -17.15
N ILE A 82 13.58 7.03 -17.01
CA ILE A 82 13.97 6.26 -15.82
C ILE A 82 15.13 5.35 -16.17
N ILE A 83 16.31 5.72 -15.70
CA ILE A 83 17.56 4.96 -15.93
C ILE A 83 17.58 3.67 -15.11
N ARG A 84 17.19 3.72 -13.83
CA ARG A 84 17.19 2.55 -12.93
C ARG A 84 15.89 2.45 -12.15
N SER A 85 15.23 1.29 -12.24
CA SER A 85 14.03 1.03 -11.45
C SER A 85 14.37 0.75 -9.99
N ARG A 86 13.59 1.30 -9.05
CA ARG A 86 13.63 0.91 -7.63
C ARG A 86 13.42 -0.60 -7.40
N HIS A 87 12.85 -1.31 -8.36
CA HIS A 87 12.63 -2.76 -8.29
C HIS A 87 13.83 -3.58 -8.78
N ALA A 88 14.89 -2.97 -9.33
CA ALA A 88 16.06 -3.68 -9.83
C ALA A 88 16.83 -4.40 -8.70
N LYS A 89 16.85 -3.83 -7.48
CA LYS A 89 17.52 -4.43 -6.30
C LYS A 89 16.88 -5.75 -5.83
N LYS A 90 15.62 -6.02 -6.19
CA LYS A 90 14.91 -7.25 -5.81
C LYS A 90 15.33 -8.51 -6.60
N LYS A 91 16.15 -8.37 -7.65
CA LYS A 91 16.61 -9.49 -8.50
C LYS A 91 18.02 -10.01 -8.15
N GLY A 92 18.68 -9.45 -7.13
CA GLY A 92 20.06 -9.77 -6.77
C GLY A 92 20.25 -10.21 -5.31
N ARG A 93 19.31 -11.01 -4.79
CA ARG A 93 19.47 -11.83 -3.58
C ARG A 93 18.68 -13.11 -3.74
#